data_AF-A0A1F4VEZ3-F1
#
_entry.id   AF-A0A1F4VEZ3-F1
#
_cell.length_a   1.000
_cell.length_b   1.000
_cell.length_c   1.000
_cell.angle_alpha   90.00
_cell.angle_beta   90.00
_cell.angle_gamma   90.00
#
_symmetry.space_group_name_H-M   'P 1'
#
loop_
_entity.id
_entity.type
_entity.pdbx_description
1 polymer ?
#
loop_
_entity_poly.entity_id
_entity_poly.type
_entity_poly.pdbx_seq_one_letter_code
_entity_poly.pdbx_strand_id
1 'polypeptide(L)'
;MRPEKIYEQKPFTINDIALAAAVVCFHPLIGIEKSPVNPQKAVFLFEDSDQVRELADKFWRKDLFVEASEYFSNIKFLKGRINAEQV
;
A
#
# COMPACT_ATOMS: atom_id res chain seq x y z
N MET A 1 -31.39 17.29 -5.70
CA MET A 1 -30.08 17.27 -6.36
C MET A 1 -29.21 16.27 -5.61
N ARG A 2 -29.05 15.04 -6.12
CA ARG A 2 -28.07 14.09 -5.57
C ARG A 2 -26.72 14.50 -6.13
N PRO A 3 -25.65 14.63 -5.34
CA PRO A 3 -24.33 14.84 -5.93
C PRO A 3 -23.99 13.64 -6.82
N GLU A 4 -23.54 13.95 -8.03
CA GLU A 4 -23.04 12.99 -9.00
C GLU A 4 -21.94 12.16 -8.36
N LYS A 5 -21.95 10.84 -8.59
CA LYS A 5 -20.82 9.97 -8.24
C LYS A 5 -19.64 10.46 -9.06
N ILE A 6 -18.69 11.13 -8.40
CA ILE A 6 -17.34 11.27 -8.92
C ILE A 6 -16.87 9.83 -9.16
N TYR A 7 -16.46 9.49 -10.38
CA TYR A 7 -15.81 8.22 -10.64
C TYR A 7 -14.46 8.24 -9.90
N GLU A 8 -14.49 7.98 -8.59
CA GLU A 8 -13.30 7.68 -7.81
C GLU A 8 -12.74 6.40 -8.40
N GLN A 9 -11.65 6.52 -9.16
CA GLN A 9 -10.93 5.34 -9.64
C GLN A 9 -10.64 4.46 -8.42
N LYS A 10 -11.04 3.19 -8.52
CA LYS A 10 -10.88 2.26 -7.40
C LYS A 10 -9.37 2.13 -7.13
N PRO A 11 -8.89 2.45 -5.91
CA PRO A 11 -7.47 2.41 -5.62
C PRO A 11 -6.91 0.99 -5.81
N PHE A 12 -5.64 0.90 -6.20
CA PHE A 12 -4.93 -0.37 -6.23
C PHE A 12 -4.65 -0.80 -4.79
N THR A 13 -5.03 -2.03 -4.45
CA THR A 13 -4.97 -2.54 -3.08
C THR A 13 -3.92 -3.62 -2.93
N ILE A 14 -3.07 -3.49 -1.91
CA ILE A 14 -2.04 -4.46 -1.57
C ILE A 14 -2.32 -4.97 -0.15
N ASN A 15 -2.26 -6.28 0.07
CA ASN A 15 -2.51 -6.90 1.38
C ASN A 15 -1.24 -7.44 2.04
N ASP A 16 -0.12 -7.42 1.31
CA ASP A 16 1.18 -7.90 1.78
C ASP A 16 2.05 -6.70 2.17
N ILE A 17 2.52 -6.68 3.42
CA ILE A 17 3.31 -5.56 3.94
C ILE A 17 4.70 -5.46 3.31
N ALA A 18 5.30 -6.58 2.89
CA ALA A 18 6.59 -6.57 2.23
C ALA A 18 6.46 -5.96 0.84
N LEU A 19 5.45 -6.38 0.07
CA LEU A 19 5.14 -5.76 -1.21
C LEU A 19 4.79 -4.27 -1.05
N ALA A 20 3.93 -3.91 -0.11
CA ALA A 20 3.56 -2.51 0.13
C ALA A 20 4.78 -1.65 0.48
N ALA A 21 5.67 -2.13 1.36
CA ALA A 21 6.89 -1.41 1.70
C ALA A 21 7.83 -1.22 0.49
N ALA A 22 7.90 -2.20 -0.41
CA ALA A 22 8.67 -2.10 -1.64
C ALA A 22 8.06 -1.09 -2.62
N VAL A 23 6.73 -1.04 -2.76
CA VAL A 23 6.05 -0.06 -3.61
C VAL A 23 6.23 1.36 -3.05
N VAL A 24 6.24 1.54 -1.72
CA VAL A 24 6.46 2.86 -1.08
C VAL A 24 7.82 3.49 -1.44
N CYS A 25 8.83 2.70 -1.80
CA CYS A 25 10.11 3.22 -2.30
C CYS A 25 9.98 3.99 -3.62
N PHE A 26 8.89 3.79 -4.37
CA PHE A 26 8.69 4.40 -5.69
C PHE A 26 7.42 5.21 -5.80
N HIS A 27 6.40 4.88 -5.01
CA HIS A 27 5.07 5.47 -5.11
C HIS A 27 4.51 5.80 -3.73
N PRO A 28 3.95 7.00 -3.52
CA PRO A 28 3.33 7.33 -2.24
C PRO A 28 2.17 6.42 -1.90
N LEU A 29 2.08 6.04 -0.62
CA LEU A 29 0.93 5.39 -0.01
C LEU A 29 -0.22 6.39 0.09
N ILE A 30 -1.41 6.04 -0.40
CA ILE A 30 -2.62 6.87 -0.28
C ILE A 30 -3.23 6.72 1.11
N GLY A 31 -3.33 5.48 1.60
CA GLY A 31 -3.99 5.20 2.87
C GLY A 31 -3.87 3.75 3.29
N ILE A 32 -4.36 3.46 4.49
CA ILE A 32 -4.46 2.11 5.02
C ILE A 32 -5.91 1.91 5.46
N GLU A 33 -6.52 0.84 4.97
CA GLU A 33 -7.83 0.38 5.43
C GLU A 33 -7.65 -0.85 6.31
N LYS A 34 -8.21 -0.82 7.51
CA LYS A 34 -8.22 -1.98 8.40
C LYS A 34 -9.52 -2.73 8.32
N SER A 35 -9.45 -4.05 8.49
CA SER A 35 -10.67 -4.82 8.67
C SER A 35 -11.30 -4.52 10.04
N PRO A 36 -12.60 -4.15 10.09
CA PRO A 36 -13.30 -3.95 11.36
C PRO A 36 -13.47 -5.27 12.14
N VAL A 37 -13.35 -6.42 11.47
CA VAL A 37 -13.52 -7.76 12.06
C VAL A 37 -12.18 -8.36 12.49
N ASN A 38 -11.07 -8.00 11.81
CA ASN A 38 -9.74 -8.47 12.15
C ASN A 38 -8.74 -7.29 12.13
N PRO A 39 -8.47 -6.67 13.28
CA PRO A 39 -7.58 -5.50 13.37
C PRO A 39 -6.13 -5.78 12.91
N GLN A 40 -5.72 -7.04 12.78
CA GLN A 40 -4.41 -7.42 12.23
C GLN A 40 -4.40 -7.46 10.69
N LYS A 41 -5.57 -7.41 10.04
CA LYS A 41 -5.66 -7.32 8.59
C LYS A 41 -5.75 -5.85 8.17
N ALA A 42 -4.75 -5.42 7.43
CA ALA A 42 -4.67 -4.11 6.81
C ALA A 42 -4.54 -4.26 5.28
N VAL A 43 -5.15 -3.31 4.57
CA VAL A 43 -5.09 -3.15 3.12
C VAL A 43 -4.40 -1.81 2.86
N PHE A 44 -3.33 -1.84 2.08
CA PHE A 44 -2.57 -0.66 1.68
C PHE A 44 -3.13 -0.14 0.36
N LEU A 45 -3.48 1.14 0.33
CA LEU A 45 -4.06 1.80 -0.83
C LEU A 45 -3.00 2.58 -1.60
N PHE A 46 -2.97 2.37 -2.90
CA PHE A 46 -2.12 3.09 -3.85
C PHE A 46 -2.97 3.63 -5.01
N GLU A 47 -2.40 4.56 -5.76
CA GLU A 47 -3.01 5.01 -7.01
C GLU A 47 -3.14 3.83 -7.96
N ASP A 48 -4.26 3.73 -8.67
CA ASP A 48 -4.44 2.71 -9.69
C ASP A 48 -3.69 3.10 -10.96
N SER A 49 -2.39 2.83 -10.97
CA SER A 49 -1.49 3.12 -12.08
C SER A 49 -0.79 1.86 -12.58
N ASP A 50 -0.47 1.85 -13.87
CA ASP A 50 0.31 0.75 -14.48
C ASP A 50 1.69 0.61 -13.83
N GLN A 51 2.26 1.72 -13.33
CA GLN A 51 3.51 1.69 -12.59
C GLN A 51 3.42 0.89 -11.29
N VAL A 52 2.35 1.07 -10.50
CA VAL A 52 2.15 0.30 -9.25
C VAL A 52 1.97 -1.19 -9.55
N ARG A 53 1.23 -1.52 -10.62
CA ARG A 53 1.04 -2.90 -11.07
C ARG A 53 2.35 -3.54 -11.53
N GLU A 54 3.17 -2.82 -12.29
CA GLU A 54 4.48 -3.28 -12.75
C GLU A 54 5.44 -3.53 -11.59
N LEU A 55 5.45 -2.65 -10.58
CA LEU A 55 6.27 -2.85 -9.37
C LEU A 55 5.86 -4.13 -8.62
N ALA A 56 4.56 -4.40 -8.51
CA ALA A 56 4.07 -5.63 -7.92
C ALA A 56 4.51 -6.88 -8.70
N ASP A 57 4.42 -6.84 -10.02
CA ASP A 57 4.89 -7.93 -10.88
C ASP A 57 6.40 -8.15 -10.74
N LYS A 58 7.21 -7.09 -10.75
CA LYS A 58 8.67 -7.16 -10.54
C LYS A 58 9.02 -7.75 -9.18
N PHE A 59 8.30 -7.37 -8.12
CA PHE A 59 8.49 -7.92 -6.78
C PHE A 59 8.33 -9.44 -6.77
N TRP A 60 7.23 -9.96 -7.31
CA TRP A 60 6.97 -11.41 -7.34
C TRP A 60 7.90 -12.17 -8.29
N ARG A 61 8.38 -11.52 -9.35
CA ARG A 61 9.38 -12.06 -10.27
C ARG A 61 10.81 -12.01 -9.74
N LYS A 62 11.05 -11.42 -8.56
CA LYS A 62 12.38 -11.20 -7.96
C LYS A 62 13.28 -10.29 -8.80
N ASP A 63 12.67 -9.34 -9.50
CA ASP A 63 13.32 -8.38 -10.40
C ASP A 63 13.17 -6.92 -9.91
N LEU A 64 12.63 -6.74 -8.70
CA LEU A 64 12.52 -5.42 -8.08
C LEU A 64 13.74 -5.15 -7.19
N PHE A 65 14.52 -4.14 -7.56
CA PHE A 65 15.66 -3.65 -6.78
C PHE A 65 15.24 -2.45 -5.95
N VAL A 66 15.47 -2.50 -4.65
CA VAL A 66 15.19 -1.41 -3.70
C VAL A 66 16.43 -1.12 -2.87
N GLU A 67 16.53 0.11 -2.36
CA GLU A 67 17.52 0.42 -1.34
C GLU A 67 17.11 -0.25 -0.02
N ALA A 68 18.01 -1.03 0.58
CA ALA A 68 17.68 -1.90 1.70
C ALA A 68 17.29 -1.11 2.96
N SER A 69 17.95 0.03 3.22
CA SER A 69 17.70 0.85 4.41
C SER A 69 16.36 1.59 4.32
N GLU A 70 15.98 2.06 3.13
CA GLU A 70 14.70 2.68 2.82
C GLU A 70 13.58 1.65 2.91
N TYR A 71 13.75 0.49 2.28
CA TYR A 71 12.78 -0.60 2.35
C TYR A 71 12.49 -1.01 3.80
N PHE A 72 13.54 -1.19 4.62
CA PHE A 72 13.36 -1.53 6.02
C PHE A 72 12.70 -0.41 6.84
N SER A 73 13.02 0.85 6.52
CA SER A 73 12.36 2.02 7.12
C SER A 73 10.87 2.06 6.75
N ASN A 74 10.52 1.75 5.51
CA ASN A 74 9.14 1.67 5.04
C ASN A 74 8.35 0.55 5.73
N ILE A 75 8.95 -0.62 5.98
CA ILE A 75 8.30 -1.67 6.79
C ILE A 75 7.95 -1.15 8.20
N LYS A 76 8.90 -0.46 8.85
CA LYS A 76 8.67 0.11 10.19
C LYS A 76 7.57 1.17 10.17
N PHE A 77 7.61 2.05 9.18
CA PHE A 77 6.59 3.08 8.96
C PHE A 77 5.19 2.47 8.82
N LEU A 78 5.02 1.47 7.94
CA LEU A 78 3.73 0.81 7.71
C LEU A 78 3.23 0.10 8.98
N LYS A 79 4.09 -0.62 9.71
CA LYS A 79 3.72 -1.22 10.99
C LYS A 79 3.31 -0.18 12.02
N GLY A 80 4.03 0.95 12.07
CA GLY A 80 3.71 2.08 12.94
C GLY A 80 2.31 2.63 12.64
N ARG A 81 1.98 2.84 11.36
CA ARG A 81 0.65 3.29 10.92
C ARG A 81 -0.47 2.31 11.30
N ILE A 82 -0.24 1.01 11.09
CA ILE A 82 -1.21 -0.03 11.47
C ILE A 82 -1.46 -0.01 12.98
N ASN A 83 -0.44 0.24 13.81
CA ASN A 83 -0.62 0.28 15.25
C ASN A 83 -1.19 1.61 15.76
N ALA A 84 -0.83 2.74 15.14
CA ALA A 84 -1.24 4.07 15.58
C ALA A 84 -2.75 4.32 15.41
N GLU A 85 -3.37 3.78 14.35
CA GLU A 85 -4.82 3.85 14.14
C GLU A 85 -5.61 2.86 15.04
N GLN A 86 -5.07 2.44 16.19
CA GLN A 86 -5.74 1.59 17.19
C GLN A 86 -6.17 2.36 18.45
N VAL A 87 -5.99 3.70 18.47
CA VAL A 87 -6.32 4.57 19.61
C VAL A 87 -7.55 5.41 19.29
#